data_AF-A0A1H4QK83-F1
#
_entry.id   AF-A0A1H4QK83-F1
#
_cell.length_a   1.000
_cell.length_b   1.000
_cell.length_c   1.000
_cell.angle_alpha   90.00
_cell.angle_beta   90.00
_cell.angle_gamma   90.00
#
_symmetry.space_group_name_H-M   'P 1'
#
loop_
_entity.id
_entity.type
_entity.pdbx_description
1 polymer ?
#
loop_
_entity_poly.entity_id
_entity_poly.type
_entity_poly.pdbx_seq_one_letter_code
_entity_poly.pdbx_strand_id
1 'polypeptide(L)'
;MRVFTASLATETNTFSPIPTDRGDFEMAFYAGPGEHPETPTLCSAPIPVLRRRAREEGFTLIEGTATWAEPGGYVRLDVYEALRDEILDQLRDAMPVDCVVLGLHGAMVARGLDDCEGDLLARVREIVGPDVIVAAELDPHSHLTAKRVAAANILAAFLEFPHTDFLERAEHVVDLALRAMRGEIRPVISTFDCRMIDVFPTSREPMRAFVDRMKALQGREGILSVSLIHGFMAGDVPELGTQVMVVTDNVPEKGAALAEKLGQEVRGMRGMTAMKSLSAADAIARAKAGGAGGKPLVIADMWDNPGGGTAGDNTVLLHALVQSGITRAGVATIWDPQAVGFAHGAGEGTILDMRIGGKANAASGTPFDGSFEIRKLAEEGWQTFGTSRVTLGPAAVVRLVGTEIDIVLNTNRTQTFEPDIFSNLGVDPLEKQVLLVKSTNHFHAGFAPIAEEIVYAAVEGCYPNNPKTAGYRKLARPIWPIAEDIFDRENAMPL
;
A
#
# COMPACT_ATOMS: atom_id res chain seq x y z
N MET A 1 25.78 22.17 -1.78
CA MET A 1 25.04 20.91 -1.87
C MET A 1 23.60 21.24 -2.21
N ARG A 2 23.10 20.72 -3.33
CA ARG A 2 21.74 20.92 -3.87
C ARG A 2 21.07 19.55 -3.94
N VAL A 3 19.92 19.41 -3.29
CA VAL A 3 19.17 18.15 -3.25
C VAL A 3 17.83 18.38 -3.94
N PHE A 4 17.52 17.54 -4.93
CA PHE A 4 16.20 17.50 -5.56
C PHE A 4 15.36 16.38 -4.94
N THR A 5 14.07 16.63 -4.73
CA THR A 5 13.13 15.61 -4.25
C THR A 5 11.79 15.71 -4.95
N ALA A 6 11.14 14.58 -5.18
CA ALA A 6 9.82 14.47 -5.79
C ALA A 6 9.17 13.14 -5.40
N SER A 7 7.88 12.99 -5.67
CA SER A 7 7.14 11.75 -5.43
C SER A 7 6.13 11.47 -6.54
N LEU A 8 6.13 10.26 -7.06
CA LEU A 8 5.15 9.76 -8.01
C LEU A 8 4.85 8.31 -7.66
N ALA A 9 3.63 8.05 -7.20
CA ALA A 9 3.33 6.77 -6.58
C ALA A 9 1.87 6.34 -6.78
N THR A 10 1.70 5.04 -6.98
CA THR A 10 0.44 4.29 -6.88
C THR A 10 0.83 2.81 -6.86
N GLU A 11 -0.07 1.95 -6.43
CA GLU A 11 0.02 0.51 -6.65
C GLU A 11 -0.95 0.10 -7.78
N THR A 12 -0.54 -0.78 -8.68
CA THR A 12 -1.38 -1.21 -9.80
C THR A 12 -1.74 -2.68 -9.73
N ASN A 13 -3.02 -2.95 -9.48
CA ASN A 13 -3.66 -4.23 -9.68
C ASN A 13 -4.03 -4.40 -11.17
N THR A 14 -3.18 -5.11 -11.90
CA THR A 14 -3.35 -5.37 -13.34
C THR A 14 -4.59 -6.20 -13.71
N PHE A 15 -5.29 -6.77 -12.73
CA PHE A 15 -6.55 -7.52 -12.88
C PHE A 15 -7.77 -6.66 -12.55
N SER A 16 -7.57 -5.48 -11.95
CA SER A 16 -8.65 -4.58 -11.58
C SER A 16 -9.29 -3.94 -12.83
N PRO A 17 -10.62 -3.86 -12.89
CA PRO A 17 -11.32 -3.16 -13.96
C PRO A 17 -11.35 -1.63 -13.76
N ILE A 18 -10.88 -1.11 -12.63
CA ILE A 18 -10.94 0.31 -12.29
C ILE A 18 -9.73 0.99 -12.92
N PRO A 19 -9.85 1.81 -13.98
CA PRO A 19 -8.70 2.51 -14.53
C PRO A 19 -8.17 3.55 -13.52
N THR A 20 -6.89 3.90 -13.64
CA THR A 20 -6.31 5.03 -12.91
C THR A 20 -5.97 6.14 -13.91
N ASP A 21 -6.54 7.33 -13.69
CA ASP A 21 -6.30 8.53 -14.49
C ASP A 21 -5.79 9.71 -13.67
N ARG A 22 -5.62 10.88 -14.30
CA ARG A 22 -5.08 12.08 -13.63
C ARG A 22 -6.00 12.58 -12.51
N GLY A 23 -7.31 12.43 -12.65
CA GLY A 23 -8.27 12.82 -11.62
C GLY A 23 -8.06 12.00 -10.35
N ASP A 24 -7.70 10.72 -10.46
CA ASP A 24 -7.39 9.89 -9.27
C ASP A 24 -6.18 10.42 -8.49
N PHE A 25 -5.15 10.90 -9.19
CA PHE A 25 -3.98 11.55 -8.56
C PHE A 25 -4.36 12.87 -7.89
N GLU A 26 -5.14 13.71 -8.57
CA GLU A 26 -5.59 15.00 -8.05
C GLU A 26 -6.52 14.86 -6.84
N MET A 27 -7.44 13.88 -6.88
CA MET A 27 -8.41 13.63 -5.82
C MET A 27 -7.77 13.03 -4.58
N ALA A 28 -6.80 12.13 -4.74
CA ALA A 28 -6.15 11.47 -3.61
C ALA A 28 -5.05 12.35 -3.02
N PHE A 29 -4.07 12.79 -3.83
CA PHE A 29 -3.03 13.72 -3.42
C PHE A 29 -2.22 14.28 -4.60
N TYR A 30 -2.24 15.60 -4.78
CA TYR A 30 -1.35 16.31 -5.70
C TYR A 30 -0.84 17.59 -5.04
N ALA A 31 0.48 17.78 -5.08
CA ALA A 31 1.16 19.00 -4.66
C ALA A 31 2.24 19.35 -5.68
N GLY A 32 2.18 20.56 -6.22
CA GLY A 32 3.22 21.09 -7.09
C GLY A 32 4.52 21.41 -6.32
N PRO A 33 5.56 21.90 -7.03
CA PRO A 33 6.82 22.32 -6.43
C PRO A 33 6.64 23.27 -5.23
N GLY A 34 7.10 22.84 -4.06
CA GLY A 34 7.04 23.63 -2.82
C GLY A 34 5.64 23.72 -2.17
N GLU A 35 4.63 23.02 -2.70
CA GLU A 35 3.26 23.01 -2.18
C GLU A 35 2.96 21.79 -1.29
N HIS A 36 3.91 20.86 -1.17
CA HIS A 36 3.75 19.66 -0.34
C HIS A 36 3.59 20.05 1.16
N PRO A 37 2.52 19.60 1.84
CA PRO A 37 2.23 19.98 3.23
C PRO A 37 3.25 19.39 4.22
N GLU A 38 3.31 19.91 5.46
CA GLU A 38 4.18 19.29 6.48
C GLU A 38 3.75 17.87 6.87
N THR A 39 2.49 17.50 6.61
CA THR A 39 1.98 16.15 6.85
C THR A 39 2.56 15.16 5.84
N PRO A 40 3.33 14.15 6.27
CA PRO A 40 3.87 13.15 5.35
C PRO A 40 2.76 12.23 4.83
N THR A 41 2.94 11.73 3.61
CA THR A 41 2.18 10.57 3.10
C THR A 41 3.11 9.40 2.86
N LEU A 42 2.55 8.19 2.69
CA LEU A 42 3.29 6.94 2.57
C LEU A 42 4.47 7.03 1.59
N CYS A 43 4.27 7.58 0.38
CA CYS A 43 5.34 7.73 -0.62
C CYS A 43 5.92 9.15 -0.74
N SER A 44 5.54 10.12 0.11
CA SER A 44 6.06 11.50 0.00
C SER A 44 6.76 11.99 1.27
N ALA A 45 6.89 11.14 2.28
CA ALA A 45 7.61 11.42 3.51
C ALA A 45 9.05 11.95 3.34
N PRO A 46 9.83 11.61 2.29
CA PRO A 46 11.17 12.19 2.12
C PRO A 46 11.18 13.71 1.97
N ILE A 47 10.10 14.31 1.49
CA ILE A 47 10.00 15.76 1.25
C ILE A 47 10.04 16.56 2.57
N PRO A 48 9.10 16.37 3.53
CA PRO A 48 9.16 17.09 4.81
C PRO A 48 10.40 16.74 5.63
N VAL A 49 10.93 15.52 5.52
CA VAL A 49 12.20 15.12 6.14
C VAL A 49 13.36 15.95 5.60
N LEU A 50 13.52 16.02 4.28
CA LEU A 50 14.55 16.85 3.65
C LEU A 50 14.39 18.31 3.96
N ARG A 51 13.15 18.82 4.02
CA ARG A 51 12.88 20.22 4.38
C ARG A 51 13.40 20.55 5.77
N ARG A 52 13.22 19.62 6.73
CA ARG A 52 13.78 19.76 8.08
C ARG A 52 15.31 19.68 8.06
N ARG A 53 15.89 18.66 7.41
CA ARG A 53 17.35 18.49 7.31
C ARG A 53 18.04 19.64 6.58
N ALA A 54 17.40 20.26 5.59
CA ALA A 54 17.91 21.43 4.87
C ALA A 54 18.09 22.64 5.79
N ARG A 55 17.11 22.87 6.69
CA ARG A 55 17.19 23.92 7.71
C ARG A 55 18.29 23.67 8.73
N GLU A 56 18.52 22.42 9.11
CA GLU A 56 19.51 22.01 10.10
C GLU A 56 20.94 21.99 9.55
N GLU A 57 21.13 21.57 8.29
CA GLU A 57 22.44 21.31 7.70
C GLU A 57 22.87 22.30 6.62
N GLY A 58 21.98 23.22 6.20
CA GLY A 58 22.30 24.34 5.33
C GLY A 58 22.50 24.00 3.84
N PHE A 59 21.95 22.88 3.35
CA PHE A 59 21.92 22.57 1.91
C PHE A 59 20.69 23.20 1.23
N THR A 60 20.75 23.38 -0.09
CA THR A 60 19.61 23.88 -0.87
C THR A 60 18.70 22.71 -1.23
N LEU A 61 17.46 22.72 -0.75
CA LEU A 61 16.42 21.79 -1.17
C LEU A 61 15.64 22.36 -2.36
N ILE A 62 15.37 21.51 -3.34
CA ILE A 62 14.54 21.81 -4.51
C ILE A 62 13.45 20.76 -4.55
N GLU A 63 12.21 21.18 -4.32
CA GLU A 63 11.04 20.30 -4.31
C GLU A 63 10.40 20.30 -5.69
N GLY A 64 10.26 19.12 -6.28
CA GLY A 64 9.40 18.86 -7.43
C GLY A 64 8.00 18.41 -6.99
N THR A 65 7.21 17.98 -7.96
CA THR A 65 5.84 17.50 -7.75
C THR A 65 5.83 16.25 -6.86
N ALA A 66 4.82 16.20 -6.00
CA ALA A 66 4.50 15.04 -5.18
C ALA A 66 3.06 14.63 -5.46
N THR A 67 2.84 13.39 -5.89
CA THR A 67 1.50 12.91 -6.18
C THR A 67 1.31 11.41 -5.93
N TRP A 68 0.10 11.08 -5.48
CA TRP A 68 -0.35 9.72 -5.19
C TRP A 68 -1.76 9.51 -5.72
N ALA A 69 -2.02 8.35 -6.31
CA ALA A 69 -3.36 7.86 -6.58
C ALA A 69 -3.68 6.64 -5.70
N GLU A 70 -4.93 6.50 -5.27
CA GLU A 70 -5.35 5.27 -4.58
C GLU A 70 -5.14 4.07 -5.52
N PRO A 71 -4.60 2.94 -5.03
CA PRO A 71 -4.31 1.77 -5.84
C PRO A 71 -5.48 1.39 -6.73
N GLY A 72 -5.21 1.00 -7.97
CA GLY A 72 -6.25 0.74 -8.96
C GLY A 72 -5.77 -0.20 -10.05
N GLY A 73 -6.47 -0.20 -11.18
CA GLY A 73 -6.03 -0.85 -12.41
C GLY A 73 -4.89 -0.09 -13.09
N TYR A 74 -4.66 -0.44 -14.35
CA TYR A 74 -3.61 0.22 -15.15
C TYR A 74 -3.73 1.74 -15.13
N VAL A 75 -2.63 2.41 -14.82
CA VAL A 75 -2.49 3.85 -15.08
C VAL A 75 -2.55 4.06 -16.59
N ARG A 76 -3.30 5.08 -17.02
CA ARG A 76 -3.29 5.47 -18.43
C ARG A 76 -1.88 5.95 -18.82
N LEU A 77 -1.38 5.49 -19.96
CA LEU A 77 0.03 5.74 -20.34
C LEU A 77 0.36 7.23 -20.43
N ASP A 78 -0.49 8.01 -21.11
CA ASP A 78 -0.36 9.47 -21.24
C ASP A 78 -0.37 10.19 -19.89
N VAL A 79 -1.12 9.68 -18.89
CA VAL A 79 -1.13 10.25 -17.53
C VAL A 79 0.19 10.02 -16.84
N TYR A 80 0.69 8.78 -16.87
CA TYR A 80 2.01 8.47 -16.31
C TYR A 80 3.10 9.30 -17.00
N GLU A 81 3.12 9.34 -18.33
CA GLU A 81 4.12 10.07 -19.09
C GLU A 81 4.08 11.57 -18.78
N ALA A 82 2.90 12.18 -18.66
CA ALA A 82 2.75 13.58 -18.30
C ALA A 82 3.30 13.87 -16.89
N LEU A 83 2.94 13.06 -15.87
CA LEU A 83 3.43 13.24 -14.50
C LEU A 83 4.93 12.97 -14.37
N ARG A 84 5.43 11.95 -15.08
CA ARG A 84 6.86 11.64 -15.18
C ARG A 84 7.60 12.83 -15.79
N ASP A 85 7.16 13.31 -16.94
CA ASP A 85 7.84 14.38 -17.68
C ASP A 85 7.79 15.70 -16.92
N GLU A 86 6.70 15.99 -16.20
CA GLU A 86 6.60 17.11 -15.26
C GLU A 86 7.73 17.08 -14.21
N ILE A 87 7.93 15.95 -13.53
CA ILE A 87 9.02 15.79 -12.54
C ILE A 87 10.40 15.90 -13.20
N LEU A 88 10.57 15.31 -14.38
CA LEU A 88 11.85 15.33 -15.10
C LEU A 88 12.21 16.74 -15.58
N ASP A 89 11.23 17.53 -16.03
CA ASP A 89 11.44 18.93 -16.41
C ASP A 89 11.83 19.79 -15.21
N GLN A 90 11.17 19.58 -14.07
CA GLN A 90 11.54 20.24 -12.81
C GLN A 90 12.96 19.88 -12.36
N LEU A 91 13.38 18.62 -12.54
CA LEU A 91 14.76 18.20 -12.28
C LEU A 91 15.75 18.88 -13.23
N ARG A 92 15.41 19.01 -14.53
CA ARG A 92 16.27 19.72 -15.51
C ARG A 92 16.45 21.18 -15.13
N ASP A 93 15.39 21.86 -14.73
CA ASP A 93 15.43 23.25 -14.27
C ASP A 93 16.20 23.41 -12.95
N ALA A 94 16.20 22.36 -12.11
CA ALA A 94 16.95 22.31 -10.86
C ALA A 94 18.46 22.12 -11.04
N MET A 95 18.93 21.66 -12.22
CA MET A 95 20.35 21.36 -12.43
C MET A 95 21.26 22.58 -12.28
N PRO A 96 22.51 22.40 -11.78
CA PRO A 96 23.08 21.15 -11.29
C PRO A 96 22.54 20.75 -9.90
N VAL A 97 22.47 19.45 -9.62
CA VAL A 97 22.15 18.90 -8.27
C VAL A 97 23.23 17.91 -7.85
N ASP A 98 23.42 17.74 -6.55
CA ASP A 98 24.39 16.82 -5.95
C ASP A 98 23.73 15.50 -5.50
N CYS A 99 22.41 15.54 -5.27
CA CYS A 99 21.63 14.38 -4.87
C CYS A 99 20.17 14.50 -5.33
N VAL A 100 19.57 13.35 -5.68
CA VAL A 100 18.14 13.18 -5.93
C VAL A 100 17.59 12.16 -4.93
N VAL A 101 16.53 12.51 -4.22
CA VAL A 101 15.83 11.61 -3.29
C VAL A 101 14.35 11.54 -3.68
N LEU A 102 13.89 10.39 -4.13
CA LEU A 102 12.51 10.18 -4.55
C LEU A 102 11.74 9.36 -3.53
N GLY A 103 10.46 9.69 -3.33
CA GLY A 103 9.52 8.80 -2.67
C GLY A 103 8.65 8.10 -3.72
N LEU A 104 8.75 6.78 -3.81
CA LEU A 104 8.08 5.97 -4.83
C LEU A 104 7.31 4.82 -4.16
N HIS A 105 6.37 4.21 -4.88
CA HIS A 105 5.73 2.97 -4.41
C HIS A 105 6.56 1.75 -4.81
N GLY A 106 6.76 1.57 -6.11
CA GLY A 106 7.48 0.44 -6.69
C GLY A 106 6.59 -0.60 -7.37
N ALA A 107 5.28 -0.38 -7.46
CA ALA A 107 4.36 -1.27 -8.18
C ALA A 107 3.39 -0.52 -9.10
N MET A 108 3.79 0.68 -9.55
CA MET A 108 3.05 1.39 -10.58
C MET A 108 3.24 0.70 -11.93
N VAL A 109 2.12 0.37 -12.58
CA VAL A 109 2.10 -0.17 -13.94
C VAL A 109 1.19 0.71 -14.80
N ALA A 110 1.76 1.28 -15.86
CA ALA A 110 0.99 1.98 -16.87
C ALA A 110 0.64 1.03 -18.02
N ARG A 111 -0.42 1.34 -18.76
CA ARG A 111 -0.83 0.53 -19.90
C ARG A 111 0.27 0.49 -20.96
N GLY A 112 0.90 -0.68 -21.13
CA GLY A 112 2.02 -0.87 -22.06
C GLY A 112 3.40 -0.59 -21.47
N LEU A 113 3.50 -0.28 -20.18
CA LEU A 113 4.76 -0.08 -19.47
C LEU A 113 4.71 -0.74 -18.09
N ASP A 114 5.47 -1.83 -17.93
CA ASP A 114 5.44 -2.68 -16.73
C ASP A 114 6.26 -2.14 -15.55
N ASP A 115 7.22 -1.25 -15.82
CA ASP A 115 8.17 -0.72 -14.83
C ASP A 115 8.23 0.81 -14.90
N CYS A 116 7.21 1.46 -14.34
CA CYS A 116 7.11 2.93 -14.28
C CYS A 116 8.23 3.55 -13.44
N GLU A 117 8.52 3.00 -12.26
CA GLU A 117 9.61 3.54 -11.42
C GLU A 117 10.98 3.34 -12.05
N GLY A 118 11.22 2.23 -12.75
CA GLY A 118 12.46 2.01 -13.49
C GLY A 118 12.60 2.92 -14.70
N ASP A 119 11.52 3.25 -15.42
CA ASP A 119 11.53 4.30 -16.46
C ASP A 119 11.88 5.68 -15.88
N LEU A 120 11.24 6.08 -14.78
CA LEU A 120 11.54 7.34 -14.11
C LEU A 120 13.00 7.40 -13.62
N LEU A 121 13.45 6.39 -12.87
CA LEU A 121 14.80 6.35 -12.29
C LEU A 121 15.89 6.34 -13.37
N ALA A 122 15.69 5.60 -14.48
CA ALA A 122 16.65 5.59 -15.58
C ALA A 122 16.79 6.97 -16.23
N ARG A 123 15.68 7.68 -16.45
CA ARG A 123 15.70 9.04 -17.01
C ARG A 123 16.29 10.07 -16.05
N VAL A 124 16.01 9.94 -14.76
CA VAL A 124 16.69 10.73 -13.71
C VAL A 124 18.19 10.53 -13.82
N ARG A 125 18.66 9.28 -13.88
CA ARG A 125 20.09 8.94 -14.04
C ARG A 125 20.70 9.54 -15.30
N GLU A 126 19.98 9.52 -16.43
CA GLU A 126 20.42 10.15 -17.68
C GLU A 126 20.60 11.68 -17.54
N ILE A 127 19.72 12.36 -16.79
CA ILE A 127 19.79 13.81 -16.57
C ILE A 127 20.94 14.19 -15.65
N VAL A 128 21.10 13.47 -14.52
CA VAL A 128 22.04 13.87 -13.46
C VAL A 128 23.46 13.33 -13.67
N GLY A 129 23.62 12.32 -14.53
CA GLY A 129 24.89 11.66 -14.79
C GLY A 129 25.27 10.62 -13.73
N PRO A 130 26.44 9.97 -13.86
CA PRO A 130 26.83 8.83 -13.04
C PRO A 130 27.26 9.20 -11.60
N ASP A 131 27.70 10.44 -11.39
CA ASP A 131 28.33 10.87 -10.13
C ASP A 131 27.33 11.36 -9.08
N VAL A 132 26.14 11.80 -9.50
CA VAL A 132 25.09 12.29 -8.58
C VAL A 132 24.44 11.13 -7.84
N ILE A 133 24.23 11.28 -6.53
CA ILE A 133 23.55 10.26 -5.73
C ILE A 133 22.06 10.24 -6.05
N VAL A 134 21.55 9.09 -6.47
CA VAL A 134 20.11 8.84 -6.65
C VAL A 134 19.65 7.85 -5.59
N ALA A 135 18.74 8.29 -4.73
CA ALA A 135 18.14 7.49 -3.68
C ALA A 135 16.62 7.43 -3.84
N ALA A 136 16.00 6.30 -3.47
CA ALA A 136 14.56 6.23 -3.36
C ALA A 136 14.09 5.38 -2.18
N GLU A 137 13.01 5.87 -1.57
CA GLU A 137 12.16 5.10 -0.67
C GLU A 137 11.11 4.33 -1.48
N LEU A 138 10.77 3.11 -1.04
CA LEU A 138 9.83 2.20 -1.68
C LEU A 138 8.84 1.59 -0.68
N ASP A 139 7.70 1.16 -1.18
CA ASP A 139 6.83 0.19 -0.51
C ASP A 139 7.40 -1.24 -0.68
N PRO A 140 7.29 -2.15 0.31
CA PRO A 140 7.70 -3.54 0.13
C PRO A 140 6.84 -4.30 -0.89
N HIS A 141 5.61 -3.86 -1.16
CA HIS A 141 4.77 -4.34 -2.26
C HIS A 141 5.25 -3.74 -3.60
N SER A 142 6.52 -3.96 -3.90
CA SER A 142 7.22 -3.44 -5.08
C SER A 142 7.64 -4.58 -6.00
N HIS A 143 7.76 -4.30 -7.29
CA HIS A 143 8.37 -5.16 -8.28
C HIS A 143 9.80 -4.69 -8.53
N LEU A 144 10.75 -5.18 -7.74
CA LEU A 144 12.15 -4.75 -7.88
C LEU A 144 12.75 -5.30 -9.19
N THR A 145 13.18 -4.39 -10.07
CA THR A 145 13.78 -4.73 -11.36
C THR A 145 15.27 -4.43 -11.38
N ALA A 146 16.02 -5.14 -12.23
CA ALA A 146 17.44 -4.84 -12.47
C ALA A 146 17.65 -3.40 -12.99
N LYS A 147 16.67 -2.87 -13.74
CA LYS A 147 16.68 -1.49 -14.25
C LYS A 147 16.73 -0.47 -13.11
N ARG A 148 15.93 -0.67 -12.06
CA ARG A 148 15.92 0.20 -10.86
C ARG A 148 17.23 0.11 -10.09
N VAL A 149 17.73 -1.11 -9.87
CA VAL A 149 19.01 -1.35 -9.18
C VAL A 149 20.17 -0.67 -9.91
N ALA A 150 20.18 -0.69 -11.24
CA ALA A 150 21.22 -0.03 -12.04
C ALA A 150 21.13 1.51 -12.04
N ALA A 151 19.94 2.07 -11.86
CA ALA A 151 19.72 3.52 -11.93
C ALA A 151 19.99 4.25 -10.60
N ALA A 152 19.87 3.54 -9.47
CA ALA A 152 19.96 4.12 -8.12
C ALA A 152 21.25 3.72 -7.39
N ASN A 153 21.69 4.57 -6.47
CA ASN A 153 22.76 4.26 -5.51
C ASN A 153 22.18 3.66 -4.22
N ILE A 154 21.01 4.12 -3.80
CA ILE A 154 20.32 3.68 -2.57
C ILE A 154 18.86 3.40 -2.91
N LEU A 155 18.38 2.21 -2.57
CA LEU A 155 16.97 1.88 -2.52
C LEU A 155 16.69 1.28 -1.14
N ALA A 156 15.58 1.64 -0.52
CA ALA A 156 15.15 0.98 0.70
C ALA A 156 13.62 0.97 0.80
N ALA A 157 13.07 -0.23 1.02
CA ALA A 157 11.64 -0.42 1.23
C ALA A 157 11.27 -0.37 2.70
N PHE A 158 10.04 0.01 3.03
CA PHE A 158 9.50 -0.12 4.40
C PHE A 158 9.74 -1.51 4.98
N LEU A 159 9.86 -1.60 6.29
CA LEU A 159 10.10 -2.86 7.01
C LEU A 159 8.83 -3.43 7.61
N GLU A 160 7.77 -2.63 7.75
CA GLU A 160 6.53 -3.05 8.37
C GLU A 160 5.40 -3.24 7.34
N PHE A 161 4.59 -4.27 7.57
CA PHE A 161 3.29 -4.49 6.97
C PHE A 161 2.34 -4.91 8.11
N PRO A 162 1.50 -3.98 8.63
CA PRO A 162 1.12 -2.66 8.09
C PRO A 162 2.28 -1.64 8.04
N HIS A 163 2.25 -0.70 7.07
CA HIS A 163 3.33 0.29 6.85
C HIS A 163 3.34 1.40 7.91
N THR A 164 3.64 1.06 9.16
CA THR A 164 3.71 2.05 10.25
C THR A 164 5.03 2.82 10.28
N ASP A 165 6.00 2.44 9.45
CA ASP A 165 7.38 2.92 9.49
C ASP A 165 7.79 3.75 8.26
N PHE A 166 6.85 4.21 7.42
CA PHE A 166 7.19 5.00 6.23
C PHE A 166 7.98 6.28 6.56
N LEU A 167 7.64 6.98 7.65
CA LEU A 167 8.40 8.17 8.05
C LEU A 167 9.80 7.80 8.55
N GLU A 168 9.93 6.72 9.33
CA GLU A 168 11.24 6.23 9.81
C GLU A 168 12.12 5.79 8.63
N ARG A 169 11.52 5.18 7.62
CA ARG A 169 12.22 4.78 6.41
C ARG A 169 12.66 5.99 5.59
N ALA A 170 11.86 7.05 5.51
CA ALA A 170 12.24 8.28 4.83
C ALA A 170 13.45 8.94 5.49
N GLU A 171 13.46 9.00 6.84
CA GLU A 171 14.63 9.46 7.62
C GLU A 171 15.88 8.63 7.30
N HIS A 172 15.74 7.30 7.23
CA HIS A 172 16.83 6.39 6.92
C HIS A 172 17.38 6.59 5.50
N VAL A 173 16.52 6.70 4.49
CA VAL A 173 16.94 6.94 3.09
C VAL A 173 17.60 8.31 2.96
N VAL A 174 17.04 9.34 3.57
CA VAL A 174 17.60 10.70 3.55
C VAL A 174 18.96 10.73 4.24
N ASP A 175 19.13 10.09 5.40
CA ASP A 175 20.42 10.01 6.08
C ASP A 175 21.50 9.39 5.18
N LEU A 176 21.21 8.22 4.60
CA LEU A 176 22.15 7.54 3.71
C LEU A 176 22.46 8.38 2.46
N ALA A 177 21.46 9.04 1.88
CA ALA A 177 21.65 9.88 0.69
C ALA A 177 22.55 11.09 0.99
N LEU A 178 22.33 11.78 2.11
CA LEU A 178 23.14 12.93 2.51
C LEU A 178 24.58 12.55 2.86
N ARG A 179 24.79 11.41 3.53
CA ARG A 179 26.14 10.87 3.81
C ARG A 179 26.87 10.47 2.53
N ALA A 180 26.17 9.83 1.59
CA ALA A 180 26.74 9.47 0.30
C ALA A 180 27.10 10.72 -0.54
N MET A 181 26.23 11.72 -0.56
CA MET A 181 26.47 13.01 -1.23
C MET A 181 27.70 13.73 -0.67
N ARG A 182 27.96 13.60 0.63
CA ARG A 182 29.18 14.12 1.30
C ARG A 182 30.43 13.26 1.08
N GLY A 183 30.31 12.10 0.43
CA GLY A 183 31.41 11.16 0.21
C GLY A 183 31.82 10.39 1.48
N GLU A 184 30.99 10.39 2.51
CA GLU A 184 31.25 9.69 3.78
C GLU A 184 31.05 8.17 3.66
N ILE A 185 30.20 7.75 2.72
CA ILE A 185 29.91 6.35 2.39
C ILE A 185 29.81 6.18 0.88
N ARG A 186 29.97 4.96 0.40
CA ARG A 186 29.82 4.58 -1.01
C ARG A 186 28.84 3.40 -1.14
N PRO A 187 27.53 3.69 -1.22
CA PRO A 187 26.49 2.68 -1.24
C PRO A 187 26.60 1.75 -2.45
N VAL A 188 26.42 0.45 -2.23
CA VAL A 188 26.34 -0.57 -3.28
C VAL A 188 25.14 -1.48 -2.99
N ILE A 189 24.27 -1.66 -3.99
CA ILE A 189 23.05 -2.48 -3.89
C ILE A 189 23.36 -3.90 -4.36
N SER A 190 23.05 -4.89 -3.51
CA SER A 190 23.07 -6.31 -3.85
C SER A 190 21.67 -6.91 -3.63
N THR A 191 21.24 -7.78 -4.54
CA THR A 191 19.90 -8.37 -4.49
C THR A 191 19.94 -9.89 -4.58
N PHE A 192 18.95 -10.55 -4.00
CA PHE A 192 18.71 -11.98 -4.17
C PHE A 192 17.24 -12.25 -4.47
N ASP A 193 16.99 -13.01 -5.53
CA ASP A 193 15.65 -13.39 -5.94
C ASP A 193 15.18 -14.67 -5.23
N CYS A 194 14.17 -14.53 -4.38
CA CYS A 194 13.63 -15.66 -3.63
C CYS A 194 12.83 -16.62 -4.51
N ARG A 195 12.48 -16.23 -5.75
CA ARG A 195 11.67 -17.00 -6.71
C ARG A 195 10.37 -17.51 -6.10
N MET A 196 9.72 -16.66 -5.32
CA MET A 196 8.46 -16.96 -4.66
C MET A 196 7.57 -15.72 -4.58
N ILE A 197 6.29 -15.90 -4.27
CA ILE A 197 5.38 -14.85 -3.86
C ILE A 197 4.51 -15.40 -2.72
N ASP A 198 4.34 -14.62 -1.65
CA ASP A 198 3.52 -14.95 -0.48
C ASP A 198 3.04 -13.66 0.20
N VAL A 199 2.29 -13.78 1.29
CA VAL A 199 1.84 -12.64 2.12
C VAL A 199 2.69 -12.58 3.39
N PHE A 200 3.29 -11.42 3.67
CA PHE A 200 4.29 -11.27 4.74
C PHE A 200 3.87 -10.25 5.82
N PRO A 201 2.79 -10.48 6.58
CA PRO A 201 2.40 -9.58 7.67
C PRO A 201 3.49 -9.57 8.74
N THR A 202 4.09 -8.42 9.01
CA THR A 202 5.29 -8.32 9.87
C THR A 202 4.97 -8.20 11.35
N SER A 203 3.69 -8.00 11.69
CA SER A 203 3.20 -7.91 13.07
C SER A 203 3.14 -9.26 13.79
N ARG A 204 3.51 -10.37 13.16
CA ARG A 204 3.38 -11.73 13.68
C ARG A 204 4.52 -12.65 13.28
N GLU A 205 4.69 -13.72 14.04
CA GLU A 205 5.67 -14.76 13.72
C GLU A 205 5.27 -15.55 12.45
N PRO A 206 6.26 -16.00 11.64
CA PRO A 206 7.71 -15.85 11.83
C PRO A 206 8.29 -14.51 11.33
N MET A 207 7.48 -13.68 10.67
CA MET A 207 7.94 -12.45 10.02
C MET A 207 8.42 -11.39 11.01
N ARG A 208 7.79 -11.31 12.19
CA ARG A 208 8.20 -10.37 13.24
C ARG A 208 9.65 -10.57 13.63
N ALA A 209 10.03 -11.79 14.02
CA ALA A 209 11.41 -12.10 14.37
C ALA A 209 12.37 -11.90 13.18
N PHE A 210 11.93 -12.16 11.95
CA PHE A 210 12.74 -11.92 10.74
C PHE A 210 13.03 -10.42 10.53
N VAL A 211 12.01 -9.56 10.60
CA VAL A 211 12.17 -8.10 10.46
C VAL A 211 13.06 -7.54 11.58
N ASP A 212 12.90 -8.01 12.81
CA ASP A 212 13.74 -7.55 13.94
C ASP A 212 15.22 -7.89 13.72
N ARG A 213 15.52 -9.07 13.14
CA ARG A 213 16.88 -9.43 12.73
C ARG A 213 17.38 -8.55 11.60
N MET A 214 16.57 -8.27 10.56
CA MET A 214 16.97 -7.37 9.49
C MET A 214 17.30 -5.96 10.02
N LYS A 215 16.43 -5.41 10.89
CA LYS A 215 16.65 -4.11 11.56
C LYS A 215 17.97 -4.09 12.32
N ALA A 216 18.27 -5.14 13.09
CA ALA A 216 19.49 -5.23 13.89
C ALA A 216 20.80 -5.32 13.09
N LEU A 217 20.73 -5.69 11.80
CA LEU A 217 21.89 -5.74 10.91
C LEU A 217 22.27 -4.36 10.35
N GLN A 218 21.32 -3.44 10.23
CA GLN A 218 21.56 -2.12 9.66
C GLN A 218 22.52 -1.30 10.54
N GLY A 219 23.46 -0.59 9.91
CA GLY A 219 24.48 0.21 10.58
C GLY A 219 25.65 -0.59 11.16
N ARG A 220 25.72 -1.91 10.94
CA ARG A 220 26.78 -2.78 11.47
C ARG A 220 27.65 -3.35 10.37
N GLU A 221 28.95 -3.35 10.61
CA GLU A 221 29.94 -4.03 9.77
C GLU A 221 29.83 -3.71 8.26
N GLY A 222 29.54 -2.46 7.92
CA GLY A 222 29.40 -2.00 6.52
C GLY A 222 28.04 -2.29 5.87
N ILE A 223 27.04 -2.77 6.62
CA ILE A 223 25.65 -2.90 6.14
C ILE A 223 24.92 -1.59 6.39
N LEU A 224 24.45 -0.93 5.33
CA LEU A 224 23.75 0.35 5.40
C LEU A 224 22.23 0.16 5.50
N SER A 225 21.67 -0.77 4.71
CA SER A 225 20.22 -1.02 4.66
C SER A 225 19.93 -2.47 4.31
N VAL A 226 18.84 -3.01 4.83
CA VAL A 226 18.30 -4.32 4.45
C VAL A 226 16.79 -4.15 4.22
N SER A 227 16.29 -4.67 3.11
CA SER A 227 14.87 -4.63 2.75
C SER A 227 14.43 -5.99 2.22
N LEU A 228 13.20 -6.37 2.57
CA LEU A 228 12.49 -7.46 1.95
C LEU A 228 11.44 -6.87 1.01
N ILE A 229 11.62 -7.05 -0.28
CA ILE A 229 10.59 -6.79 -1.27
C ILE A 229 9.63 -7.98 -1.21
N HIS A 230 8.39 -7.73 -0.81
CA HIS A 230 7.33 -8.73 -0.76
C HIS A 230 6.93 -9.16 -2.18
N GLY A 231 6.86 -8.18 -3.08
CA GLY A 231 6.14 -8.30 -4.34
C GLY A 231 4.66 -7.97 -4.15
N PHE A 232 3.96 -7.74 -5.26
CA PHE A 232 2.52 -7.48 -5.26
C PHE A 232 1.78 -8.53 -6.08
N MET A 233 0.98 -9.38 -5.42
CA MET A 233 0.29 -10.49 -6.10
C MET A 233 -0.66 -10.02 -7.21
N ALA A 234 -1.17 -8.78 -7.16
CA ALA A 234 -2.05 -8.29 -8.22
C ALA A 234 -1.32 -7.64 -9.40
N GLY A 235 0.01 -7.68 -9.44
CA GLY A 235 0.82 -7.23 -10.57
C GLY A 235 1.27 -8.36 -11.50
N ASP A 236 0.66 -8.47 -12.68
CA ASP A 236 1.13 -9.33 -13.77
C ASP A 236 2.26 -8.62 -14.54
N VAL A 237 3.47 -8.71 -13.99
CA VAL A 237 4.71 -8.14 -14.55
C VAL A 237 5.82 -9.19 -14.65
N PRO A 238 6.84 -9.00 -15.49
CA PRO A 238 7.87 -10.00 -15.73
C PRO A 238 8.66 -10.39 -14.47
N GLU A 239 8.97 -9.41 -13.62
CA GLU A 239 9.81 -9.58 -12.43
C GLU A 239 9.05 -9.99 -11.17
N LEU A 240 7.72 -10.16 -11.21
CA LEU A 240 6.87 -10.53 -10.06
C LEU A 240 7.55 -11.55 -9.13
N GLY A 241 7.63 -11.20 -7.84
CA GLY A 241 8.13 -12.07 -6.79
C GLY A 241 8.82 -11.33 -5.65
N THR A 242 9.15 -12.09 -4.63
CA THR A 242 9.83 -11.68 -3.41
C THR A 242 11.34 -11.62 -3.64
N GLN A 243 11.99 -10.55 -3.19
CA GLN A 243 13.43 -10.38 -3.29
C GLN A 243 14.00 -9.77 -2.00
N VAL A 244 15.24 -10.14 -1.65
CA VAL A 244 16.00 -9.44 -0.61
C VAL A 244 16.92 -8.43 -1.26
N MET A 245 16.98 -7.23 -0.70
CA MET A 245 17.86 -6.16 -1.12
C MET A 245 18.73 -5.70 0.05
N VAL A 246 20.03 -5.65 -0.15
CA VAL A 246 21.02 -5.21 0.84
C VAL A 246 21.84 -4.06 0.25
N VAL A 247 21.96 -2.97 0.98
CA VAL A 247 22.84 -1.85 0.65
C VAL A 247 24.05 -1.91 1.57
N THR A 248 25.27 -1.97 1.02
CA THR A 248 26.53 -1.95 1.78
C THR A 248 27.36 -0.71 1.49
N ASP A 249 28.29 -0.39 2.39
CA ASP A 249 29.28 0.66 2.18
C ASP A 249 30.52 0.07 1.48
N ASN A 250 30.50 0.05 0.14
CA ASN A 250 31.60 -0.41 -0.71
C ASN A 250 32.08 -1.86 -0.48
N VAL A 251 31.17 -2.77 -0.11
CA VAL A 251 31.48 -4.21 0.05
C VAL A 251 30.41 -5.09 -0.66
N PRO A 252 30.39 -5.13 -2.01
CA PRO A 252 29.35 -5.79 -2.78
C PRO A 252 29.22 -7.29 -2.48
N GLU A 253 30.35 -8.00 -2.38
CA GLU A 253 30.42 -9.42 -2.04
C GLU A 253 29.76 -9.75 -0.69
N LYS A 254 29.95 -8.90 0.33
CA LYS A 254 29.26 -9.06 1.62
C LYS A 254 27.76 -8.84 1.47
N GLY A 255 27.36 -7.84 0.68
CA GLY A 255 25.96 -7.57 0.38
C GLY A 255 25.28 -8.75 -0.30
N ALA A 256 25.94 -9.34 -1.31
CA ALA A 256 25.42 -10.47 -2.06
C ALA A 256 25.25 -11.71 -1.17
N ALA A 257 26.28 -12.06 -0.38
CA ALA A 257 26.21 -13.20 0.53
C ALA A 257 25.12 -13.03 1.61
N LEU A 258 24.92 -11.80 2.12
CA LEU A 258 23.86 -11.54 3.08
C LEU A 258 22.47 -11.60 2.45
N ALA A 259 22.30 -11.03 1.25
CA ALA A 259 21.04 -11.07 0.52
C ALA A 259 20.62 -12.51 0.23
N GLU A 260 21.56 -13.36 -0.20
CA GLU A 260 21.32 -14.78 -0.40
C GLU A 260 20.95 -15.49 0.90
N LYS A 261 21.73 -15.31 1.97
CA LYS A 261 21.44 -15.93 3.26
C LYS A 261 20.03 -15.62 3.76
N LEU A 262 19.65 -14.34 3.75
CA LEU A 262 18.32 -13.90 4.17
C LEU A 262 17.24 -14.39 3.20
N GLY A 263 17.51 -14.41 1.89
CA GLY A 263 16.58 -14.91 0.89
C GLY A 263 16.29 -16.41 1.04
N GLN A 264 17.30 -17.22 1.39
CA GLN A 264 17.12 -18.63 1.71
C GLN A 264 16.31 -18.84 3.00
N GLU A 265 16.46 -17.95 3.99
CA GLU A 265 15.62 -17.97 5.18
C GLU A 265 14.15 -17.65 4.87
N VAL A 266 13.89 -16.64 4.04
CA VAL A 266 12.54 -16.30 3.55
C VAL A 266 11.91 -17.47 2.78
N ARG A 267 12.69 -18.09 1.91
CA ARG A 267 12.33 -19.34 1.23
C ARG A 267 11.93 -20.43 2.22
N GLY A 268 12.62 -20.56 3.35
CA GLY A 268 12.26 -21.49 4.42
C GLY A 268 10.91 -21.21 5.10
N MET A 269 10.37 -19.99 5.00
CA MET A 269 9.10 -19.58 5.60
C MET A 269 7.88 -19.72 4.68
N ARG A 270 8.06 -20.19 3.44
CA ARG A 270 6.99 -20.39 2.44
C ARG A 270 5.76 -21.08 3.03
N GLY A 271 4.58 -20.49 2.83
CA GLY A 271 3.30 -21.06 3.24
C GLY A 271 3.02 -21.00 4.74
N MET A 272 3.86 -20.32 5.52
CA MET A 272 3.73 -20.19 6.98
C MET A 272 3.39 -18.78 7.44
N THR A 273 3.44 -17.78 6.56
CA THR A 273 3.39 -16.35 6.94
C THR A 273 2.00 -15.72 6.82
N ALA A 274 1.19 -16.20 5.87
CA ALA A 274 -0.13 -15.61 5.60
C ALA A 274 -1.10 -15.72 6.79
N MET A 275 -2.03 -14.77 6.86
CA MET A 275 -3.12 -14.79 7.85
C MET A 275 -4.06 -15.96 7.57
N LYS A 276 -4.50 -16.63 8.64
CA LYS A 276 -5.62 -17.57 8.52
C LYS A 276 -6.90 -16.79 8.26
N SER A 277 -7.57 -17.10 7.16
CA SER A 277 -8.85 -16.52 6.77
C SER A 277 -9.99 -17.53 6.88
N LEU A 278 -11.20 -17.02 7.13
CA LEU A 278 -12.44 -17.78 7.10
C LEU A 278 -13.21 -17.50 5.81
N SER A 279 -14.13 -18.40 5.46
CA SER A 279 -15.16 -18.10 4.46
C SER A 279 -16.08 -16.98 4.96
N ALA A 280 -16.79 -16.30 4.06
CA ALA A 280 -17.79 -15.30 4.44
C ALA A 280 -18.84 -15.86 5.42
N ALA A 281 -19.33 -17.09 5.16
CA ALA A 281 -20.32 -17.74 6.02
C ALA A 281 -19.77 -18.04 7.42
N ASP A 282 -18.55 -18.55 7.52
CA ASP A 282 -17.91 -18.87 8.80
C ASP A 282 -17.57 -17.61 9.61
N ALA A 283 -17.14 -16.53 8.93
CA ALA A 283 -16.88 -15.24 9.58
C ALA A 283 -18.16 -14.66 10.20
N ILE A 284 -19.28 -14.71 9.48
CA ILE A 284 -20.59 -14.27 10.00
C ILE A 284 -21.09 -15.20 11.11
N ALA A 285 -20.90 -16.52 10.99
CA ALA A 285 -21.24 -17.45 12.06
C ALA A 285 -20.45 -17.16 13.34
N ARG A 286 -19.15 -16.86 13.23
CA ARG A 286 -18.29 -16.47 14.35
C ARG A 286 -18.76 -15.16 15.00
N ALA A 287 -19.16 -14.18 14.18
CA ALA A 287 -19.68 -12.90 14.66
C ALA A 287 -21.04 -13.02 15.35
N LYS A 288 -21.92 -13.89 14.85
CA LYS A 288 -23.23 -14.19 15.45
C LYS A 288 -23.12 -14.93 16.77
N ALA A 289 -22.16 -15.85 16.90
CA ALA A 289 -21.87 -16.52 18.16
C ALA A 289 -21.46 -15.50 19.25
N GLY A 290 -20.97 -14.34 18.83
CA GLY A 290 -20.60 -13.24 19.71
C GLY A 290 -19.34 -13.52 20.51
N GLY A 291 -19.04 -12.56 21.39
CA GLY A 291 -17.97 -12.61 22.36
C GLY A 291 -18.49 -12.31 23.77
N ALA A 292 -17.68 -12.59 24.78
CA ALA A 292 -18.03 -12.35 26.19
C ALA A 292 -17.62 -10.94 26.66
N GLY A 293 -16.89 -10.18 25.83
CA GLY A 293 -16.03 -9.08 26.27
C GLY A 293 -16.58 -7.65 26.13
N GLY A 294 -17.83 -7.45 25.68
CA GLY A 294 -18.43 -6.11 25.54
C GLY A 294 -17.77 -5.18 24.51
N LYS A 295 -16.74 -5.66 23.80
CA LYS A 295 -16.06 -5.00 22.68
C LYS A 295 -16.59 -5.54 21.34
N PRO A 296 -16.48 -4.78 20.25
CA PRO A 296 -16.87 -5.27 18.92
C PRO A 296 -15.97 -6.41 18.43
N LEU A 297 -16.54 -7.34 17.69
CA LEU A 297 -15.77 -8.23 16.82
C LEU A 297 -15.51 -7.52 15.49
N VAL A 298 -14.27 -7.54 15.00
CA VAL A 298 -13.90 -6.92 13.73
C VAL A 298 -13.81 -8.01 12.66
N ILE A 299 -14.58 -7.88 11.58
CA ILE A 299 -14.47 -8.70 10.38
C ILE A 299 -13.74 -7.87 9.32
N ALA A 300 -12.63 -8.38 8.80
CA ALA A 300 -11.90 -7.73 7.72
C ALA A 300 -12.12 -8.48 6.41
N ASP A 301 -12.75 -7.82 5.43
CA ASP A 301 -12.79 -8.28 4.04
C ASP A 301 -11.41 -8.07 3.42
N MET A 302 -10.66 -9.15 3.27
CA MET A 302 -9.26 -9.07 2.86
C MET A 302 -9.08 -8.70 1.39
N TRP A 303 -10.03 -9.10 0.55
CA TRP A 303 -9.85 -9.16 -0.90
C TRP A 303 -10.73 -8.17 -1.65
N ASP A 304 -11.67 -7.52 -0.98
CA ASP A 304 -12.26 -6.25 -1.43
C ASP A 304 -11.60 -5.07 -0.72
N ASN A 305 -10.26 -5.05 -0.75
CA ASN A 305 -9.43 -3.98 -0.19
C ASN A 305 -9.06 -2.95 -1.28
N PRO A 306 -9.51 -1.68 -1.20
CA PRO A 306 -9.06 -0.61 -2.09
C PRO A 306 -7.55 -0.44 -2.18
N GLY A 307 -6.83 -0.65 -1.07
CA GLY A 307 -5.38 -0.57 -1.01
C GLY A 307 -4.68 -1.65 -1.80
N GLY A 308 -5.37 -2.70 -2.26
CA GLY A 308 -4.88 -3.70 -3.22
C GLY A 308 -5.47 -3.51 -4.63
N GLY A 309 -5.98 -2.33 -4.94
CA GLY A 309 -6.49 -1.97 -6.27
C GLY A 309 -7.92 -2.40 -6.57
N THR A 310 -8.69 -2.82 -5.57
CA THR A 310 -10.10 -3.20 -5.74
C THR A 310 -11.06 -2.04 -5.50
N ALA A 311 -12.35 -2.23 -5.76
CA ALA A 311 -13.35 -1.17 -5.61
C ALA A 311 -13.64 -0.80 -4.15
N GLY A 312 -13.62 -1.78 -3.23
CA GLY A 312 -14.14 -1.57 -1.89
C GLY A 312 -15.66 -1.44 -1.85
N ASP A 313 -16.36 -1.98 -2.85
CA ASP A 313 -17.82 -1.88 -2.98
C ASP A 313 -18.52 -3.24 -2.87
N ASN A 314 -17.81 -4.32 -2.51
CA ASN A 314 -18.37 -5.65 -2.38
C ASN A 314 -19.34 -5.73 -1.19
N THR A 315 -20.57 -6.16 -1.46
CA THR A 315 -21.68 -6.21 -0.50
C THR A 315 -21.96 -7.62 0.04
N VAL A 316 -21.20 -8.65 -0.35
CA VAL A 316 -21.45 -10.05 0.05
C VAL A 316 -21.50 -10.21 1.57
N LEU A 317 -20.53 -9.63 2.29
CA LEU A 317 -20.51 -9.68 3.76
C LEU A 317 -21.61 -8.82 4.39
N LEU A 318 -22.00 -7.70 3.77
CA LEU A 318 -23.13 -6.88 4.26
C LEU A 318 -24.45 -7.65 4.16
N HIS A 319 -24.71 -8.31 3.01
CA HIS A 319 -25.87 -9.19 2.84
C HIS A 319 -25.88 -10.31 3.87
N ALA A 320 -24.77 -11.03 4.02
CA ALA A 320 -24.67 -12.15 4.96
C ALA A 320 -24.84 -11.69 6.43
N LEU A 321 -24.29 -10.54 6.80
CA LEU A 321 -24.44 -9.93 8.12
C LEU A 321 -25.91 -9.65 8.43
N VAL A 322 -26.62 -8.95 7.53
CA VAL A 322 -28.05 -8.62 7.73
C VAL A 322 -28.91 -9.88 7.76
N GLN A 323 -28.71 -10.81 6.83
CA GLN A 323 -29.47 -12.07 6.75
C GLN A 323 -29.28 -12.96 7.98
N SER A 324 -28.13 -12.86 8.66
CA SER A 324 -27.86 -13.61 9.89
C SER A 324 -28.63 -13.11 11.11
N GLY A 325 -29.23 -11.91 11.02
CA GLY A 325 -29.96 -11.24 12.09
C GLY A 325 -29.10 -10.33 12.98
N ILE A 326 -27.86 -10.01 12.58
CA ILE A 326 -27.04 -9.01 13.26
C ILE A 326 -27.66 -7.63 12.97
N THR A 327 -27.98 -6.87 14.02
CA THR A 327 -28.64 -5.56 13.91
C THR A 327 -27.81 -4.39 14.43
N ARG A 328 -26.63 -4.64 15.02
CA ARG A 328 -25.76 -3.59 15.61
C ARG A 328 -24.36 -3.66 15.01
N ALA A 329 -24.13 -3.00 13.88
CA ALA A 329 -22.86 -3.06 13.18
C ALA A 329 -22.37 -1.69 12.68
N GLY A 330 -21.07 -1.55 12.50
CA GLY A 330 -20.44 -0.49 11.71
C GLY A 330 -19.82 -1.10 10.47
N VAL A 331 -20.04 -0.52 9.29
CA VAL A 331 -19.44 -0.97 8.03
C VAL A 331 -18.61 0.16 7.44
N ALA A 332 -17.31 -0.06 7.27
CA ALA A 332 -16.38 0.91 6.70
C ALA A 332 -15.46 0.27 5.64
N THR A 333 -15.31 0.85 4.47
CA THR A 333 -16.27 1.75 3.80
C THR A 333 -16.88 0.99 2.63
N ILE A 334 -17.94 1.56 2.05
CA ILE A 334 -18.46 1.10 0.77
C ILE A 334 -18.29 2.26 -0.22
N TRP A 335 -17.41 2.07 -1.19
CA TRP A 335 -17.18 3.04 -2.25
C TRP A 335 -18.43 3.13 -3.14
N ASP A 336 -19.15 4.25 -3.05
CA ASP A 336 -20.36 4.48 -3.82
C ASP A 336 -20.62 5.99 -4.00
N PRO A 337 -19.90 6.63 -4.94
CA PRO A 337 -20.06 8.08 -5.17
C PRO A 337 -21.50 8.49 -5.51
N GLN A 338 -22.25 7.60 -6.15
CA GLN A 338 -23.64 7.86 -6.52
C GLN A 338 -24.55 7.90 -5.29
N ALA A 339 -24.42 6.94 -4.38
CA ALA A 339 -25.21 6.92 -3.14
C ALA A 339 -24.84 8.08 -2.21
N VAL A 340 -23.56 8.48 -2.16
CA VAL A 340 -23.14 9.71 -1.47
C VAL A 340 -23.84 10.93 -2.06
N GLY A 341 -23.87 11.07 -3.39
CA GLY A 341 -24.58 12.17 -4.06
C GLY A 341 -26.08 12.23 -3.72
N PHE A 342 -26.75 11.08 -3.65
CA PHE A 342 -28.16 11.02 -3.21
C PHE A 342 -28.34 11.42 -1.74
N ALA A 343 -27.45 10.97 -0.86
CA ALA A 343 -27.50 11.32 0.56
C ALA A 343 -27.30 12.83 0.78
N HIS A 344 -26.32 13.43 0.11
CA HIS A 344 -26.09 14.88 0.14
C HIS A 344 -27.27 15.67 -0.42
N GLY A 345 -27.87 15.22 -1.52
CA GLY A 345 -29.05 15.86 -2.11
C GLY A 345 -30.30 15.83 -1.21
N ALA A 346 -30.42 14.85 -0.33
CA ALA A 346 -31.58 14.67 0.55
C ALA A 346 -31.40 15.24 1.98
N GLY A 347 -30.17 15.34 2.47
CA GLY A 347 -29.84 15.92 3.77
C GLY A 347 -29.95 14.95 4.96
N GLU A 348 -29.25 15.30 6.05
CA GLU A 348 -29.27 14.56 7.32
C GLU A 348 -30.71 14.46 7.89
N GLY A 349 -31.06 13.30 8.44
CA GLY A 349 -32.38 12.99 9.01
C GLY A 349 -33.41 12.47 8.00
N THR A 350 -33.15 12.56 6.70
CA THR A 350 -34.04 12.02 5.67
C THR A 350 -33.90 10.50 5.55
N ILE A 351 -35.01 9.81 5.29
CA ILE A 351 -35.03 8.37 4.96
C ILE A 351 -35.22 8.23 3.44
N LEU A 352 -34.34 7.45 2.80
CA LEU A 352 -34.42 7.15 1.36
C LEU A 352 -34.37 5.65 1.11
N ASP A 353 -35.18 5.19 0.17
CA ASP A 353 -34.97 3.91 -0.48
C ASP A 353 -33.86 4.07 -1.50
N MET A 354 -32.73 3.40 -1.26
CA MET A 354 -31.57 3.50 -2.14
C MET A 354 -30.80 2.19 -2.20
N ARG A 355 -29.94 2.14 -3.19
CA ARG A 355 -29.04 1.02 -3.47
C ARG A 355 -27.60 1.44 -3.25
N ILE A 356 -26.88 0.65 -2.46
CA ILE A 356 -25.48 0.90 -2.11
C ILE A 356 -24.57 -0.27 -2.51
N GLY A 357 -23.35 0.04 -2.94
CA GLY A 357 -22.30 -0.92 -3.32
C GLY A 357 -22.69 -1.86 -4.47
N GLY A 358 -21.78 -2.77 -4.84
CA GLY A 358 -22.00 -3.80 -5.86
C GLY A 358 -22.09 -3.26 -7.30
N LYS A 359 -21.51 -2.08 -7.56
CA LYS A 359 -21.67 -1.32 -8.82
C LYS A 359 -20.44 -1.39 -9.72
N ALA A 360 -19.25 -1.64 -9.18
CA ALA A 360 -18.01 -1.54 -9.93
C ALA A 360 -17.85 -2.63 -10.99
N ASN A 361 -18.12 -3.90 -10.62
CA ASN A 361 -18.13 -5.03 -11.55
C ASN A 361 -18.92 -6.23 -10.99
N ALA A 362 -19.08 -7.30 -11.77
CA ALA A 362 -19.84 -8.49 -11.37
C ALA A 362 -19.28 -9.21 -10.12
N ALA A 363 -17.97 -9.09 -9.85
CA ALA A 363 -17.33 -9.66 -8.66
C ALA A 363 -17.56 -8.81 -7.39
N SER A 364 -18.14 -7.60 -7.50
CA SER A 364 -18.58 -6.80 -6.35
C SER A 364 -19.87 -7.34 -5.70
N GLY A 365 -20.43 -8.44 -6.21
CA GLY A 365 -21.69 -9.01 -5.72
C GLY A 365 -22.91 -8.17 -6.10
N THR A 366 -24.06 -8.53 -5.52
CA THR A 366 -25.33 -7.84 -5.81
C THR A 366 -25.42 -6.56 -4.98
N PRO A 367 -25.70 -5.39 -5.60
CA PRO A 367 -25.97 -4.17 -4.85
C PRO A 367 -26.97 -4.38 -3.71
N PHE A 368 -26.77 -3.68 -2.59
CA PHE A 368 -27.62 -3.80 -1.42
C PHE A 368 -28.75 -2.76 -1.48
N ASP A 369 -29.99 -3.22 -1.63
CA ASP A 369 -31.19 -2.37 -1.60
C ASP A 369 -31.73 -2.26 -0.16
N GLY A 370 -32.09 -1.04 0.26
CA GLY A 370 -32.69 -0.82 1.57
C GLY A 370 -33.24 0.59 1.76
N SER A 371 -34.03 0.76 2.83
CA SER A 371 -34.42 2.08 3.33
C SER A 371 -33.36 2.55 4.33
N PHE A 372 -32.79 3.72 4.11
CA PHE A 372 -31.69 4.23 4.90
C PHE A 372 -31.98 5.63 5.44
N GLU A 373 -31.77 5.81 6.74
CA GLU A 373 -31.72 7.13 7.38
C GLU A 373 -30.33 7.74 7.15
N ILE A 374 -30.26 8.98 6.63
CA ILE A 374 -29.01 9.71 6.46
C ILE A 374 -28.60 10.28 7.82
N ARG A 375 -27.54 9.72 8.41
CA ARG A 375 -27.11 10.04 9.78
C ARG A 375 -26.13 11.21 9.84
N LYS A 376 -25.19 11.23 8.90
CA LYS A 376 -24.12 12.22 8.85
C LYS A 376 -23.71 12.48 7.42
N LEU A 377 -23.47 13.75 7.09
CA LEU A 377 -22.84 14.18 5.86
C LEU A 377 -21.52 14.87 6.17
N ALA A 378 -20.51 14.60 5.35
CA ALA A 378 -19.24 15.31 5.36
C ALA A 378 -18.92 15.74 3.93
N GLU A 379 -18.64 17.04 3.74
CA GLU A 379 -18.10 17.56 2.47
C GLU A 379 -16.69 17.01 2.21
N GLU A 380 -15.95 16.75 3.29
CA GLU A 380 -14.69 16.04 3.23
C GLU A 380 -14.51 15.10 4.44
N GLY A 381 -14.63 13.81 4.18
CA GLY A 381 -14.38 12.74 5.14
C GLY A 381 -12.90 12.39 5.22
N TRP A 382 -12.45 11.84 6.35
CA TRP A 382 -11.04 11.50 6.53
C TRP A 382 -10.84 10.45 7.64
N GLN A 383 -9.68 9.79 7.60
CA GLN A 383 -9.17 8.90 8.63
C GLN A 383 -7.65 9.11 8.83
N THR A 384 -7.12 8.67 9.96
CA THR A 384 -5.67 8.63 10.18
C THR A 384 -5.02 7.39 9.56
N PHE A 385 -3.73 7.52 9.23
CA PHE A 385 -2.87 6.38 8.95
C PHE A 385 -1.44 6.72 9.40
N GLY A 386 -1.06 6.25 10.59
CA GLY A 386 0.18 6.68 11.24
C GLY A 386 0.20 8.21 11.42
N THR A 387 1.22 8.87 10.86
CA THR A 387 1.34 10.34 10.86
C THR A 387 0.65 11.02 9.68
N SER A 388 0.00 10.24 8.81
CA SER A 388 -0.71 10.73 7.62
C SER A 388 -2.21 10.90 7.84
N ARG A 389 -2.86 11.57 6.89
CA ARG A 389 -4.31 11.76 6.82
C ARG A 389 -4.79 11.33 5.45
N VAL A 390 -5.76 10.42 5.42
CA VAL A 390 -6.32 9.87 4.18
C VAL A 390 -7.73 10.42 3.98
N THR A 391 -7.98 10.96 2.79
CA THR A 391 -9.26 11.52 2.38
C THR A 391 -10.26 10.42 2.02
N LEU A 392 -11.54 10.62 2.36
CA LEU A 392 -12.67 9.84 1.84
C LEU A 392 -13.43 10.60 0.74
N GLY A 393 -13.02 11.84 0.44
CA GLY A 393 -13.82 12.80 -0.31
C GLY A 393 -15.12 13.13 0.43
N PRO A 394 -16.12 13.70 -0.27
CA PRO A 394 -17.48 13.70 0.22
C PRO A 394 -17.90 12.30 0.72
N ALA A 395 -18.43 12.27 1.94
CA ALA A 395 -18.80 11.04 2.62
C ALA A 395 -20.18 11.16 3.25
N ALA A 396 -20.82 10.01 3.46
CA ALA A 396 -22.10 9.92 4.14
C ALA A 396 -22.13 8.71 5.07
N VAL A 397 -22.72 8.86 6.25
CA VAL A 397 -23.12 7.74 7.09
C VAL A 397 -24.60 7.51 6.90
N VAL A 398 -24.96 6.28 6.55
CA VAL A 398 -26.34 5.88 6.35
C VAL A 398 -26.69 4.71 7.27
N ARG A 399 -27.85 4.76 7.91
CA ARG A 399 -28.32 3.73 8.83
C ARG A 399 -29.44 2.94 8.21
N LEU A 400 -29.30 1.61 8.18
CA LEU A 400 -30.37 0.73 7.72
C LEU A 400 -31.57 0.80 8.69
N VAL A 401 -32.74 1.21 8.18
CA VAL A 401 -33.95 1.40 8.98
C VAL A 401 -34.33 0.11 9.72
N GLY A 402 -34.69 0.24 11.00
CA GLY A 402 -35.02 -0.89 11.87
C GLY A 402 -33.82 -1.58 12.51
N THR A 403 -32.61 -1.04 12.32
CA THR A 403 -31.37 -1.55 12.90
C THR A 403 -30.48 -0.42 13.42
N GLU A 404 -29.36 -0.76 14.06
CA GLU A 404 -28.25 0.13 14.36
C GLU A 404 -27.02 -0.20 13.49
N ILE A 405 -27.27 -0.64 12.25
CA ILE A 405 -26.22 -0.84 11.24
C ILE A 405 -25.93 0.50 10.58
N ASP A 406 -24.77 1.09 10.88
CA ASP A 406 -24.27 2.30 10.25
C ASP A 406 -23.24 1.94 9.18
N ILE A 407 -23.39 2.52 7.99
CA ILE A 407 -22.54 2.26 6.83
C ILE A 407 -21.91 3.56 6.38
N VAL A 408 -20.58 3.57 6.31
CA VAL A 408 -19.79 4.70 5.79
C VAL A 408 -19.67 4.56 4.27
N LEU A 409 -20.22 5.52 3.54
CA LEU A 409 -20.11 5.66 2.09
C LEU A 409 -19.12 6.78 1.74
N ASN A 410 -18.28 6.56 0.73
CA ASN A 410 -17.23 7.48 0.30
C ASN A 410 -17.20 7.68 -1.21
N THR A 411 -16.76 8.86 -1.66
CA THR A 411 -16.52 9.15 -3.09
C THR A 411 -15.07 8.87 -3.50
N ASN A 412 -14.09 9.21 -2.65
CA ASN A 412 -12.70 8.82 -2.86
C ASN A 412 -12.50 7.44 -2.27
N ARG A 413 -12.06 6.52 -3.12
CA ARG A 413 -11.80 5.13 -2.76
C ARG A 413 -10.64 5.09 -1.74
N THR A 414 -10.80 4.33 -0.68
CA THR A 414 -9.78 4.18 0.37
C THR A 414 -10.00 2.87 1.12
N GLN A 415 -8.91 2.22 1.51
CA GLN A 415 -8.99 1.13 2.48
C GLN A 415 -9.24 1.66 3.89
N THR A 416 -9.67 0.78 4.79
CA THR A 416 -9.80 1.12 6.20
C THR A 416 -8.46 0.98 6.92
N PHE A 417 -8.05 2.01 7.65
CA PHE A 417 -6.80 2.04 8.42
C PHE A 417 -7.05 2.10 9.93
N GLU A 418 -7.90 3.02 10.37
CA GLU A 418 -8.04 3.35 11.79
C GLU A 418 -9.52 3.41 12.20
N PRO A 419 -9.86 3.14 13.47
CA PRO A 419 -11.24 3.25 13.95
C PRO A 419 -11.84 4.66 13.84
N ASP A 420 -11.01 5.69 13.67
CA ASP A 420 -11.46 7.07 13.50
C ASP A 420 -12.23 7.30 12.19
N ILE A 421 -12.14 6.38 11.23
CA ILE A 421 -13.01 6.32 10.06
C ILE A 421 -14.51 6.30 10.44
N PHE A 422 -14.82 5.75 11.62
CA PHE A 422 -16.17 5.75 12.19
C PHE A 422 -16.41 6.97 13.07
N SER A 423 -15.53 7.22 14.05
CA SER A 423 -15.79 8.23 15.09
C SER A 423 -15.77 9.66 14.57
N ASN A 424 -14.94 9.96 13.56
CA ASN A 424 -14.94 11.26 12.88
C ASN A 424 -16.26 11.54 12.15
N LEU A 425 -17.03 10.50 11.83
CA LEU A 425 -18.33 10.58 11.17
C LEU A 425 -19.51 10.32 12.14
N GLY A 426 -19.26 10.40 13.45
CA GLY A 426 -20.30 10.32 14.48
C GLY A 426 -20.80 8.90 14.77
N VAL A 427 -20.08 7.87 14.34
CA VAL A 427 -20.35 6.46 14.70
C VAL A 427 -19.35 6.05 15.78
N ASP A 428 -19.82 5.71 16.99
CA ASP A 428 -18.96 5.11 18.00
C ASP A 428 -18.71 3.63 17.65
N PRO A 429 -17.47 3.23 17.30
CA PRO A 429 -17.17 1.84 16.97
C PRO A 429 -17.33 0.90 18.18
N LEU A 430 -17.20 1.38 19.42
CA LEU A 430 -17.32 0.57 20.63
C LEU A 430 -18.77 0.24 20.98
N GLU A 431 -19.75 1.00 20.47
CA GLU A 431 -21.17 0.69 20.64
C GLU A 431 -21.66 -0.42 19.69
N LYS A 432 -20.83 -0.90 18.77
CA LYS A 432 -21.19 -1.92 17.80
C LYS A 432 -20.89 -3.33 18.31
N GLN A 433 -21.72 -4.29 17.88
CA GLN A 433 -21.42 -5.71 18.06
C GLN A 433 -20.37 -6.16 17.04
N VAL A 434 -20.48 -5.67 15.80
CA VAL A 434 -19.60 -6.04 14.69
C VAL A 434 -19.10 -4.80 13.97
N LEU A 435 -17.81 -4.76 13.67
CA LEU A 435 -17.23 -3.81 12.73
C LEU A 435 -16.79 -4.58 11.49
N LEU A 436 -17.40 -4.31 10.35
CA LEU A 436 -17.00 -4.86 9.06
C LEU A 436 -16.11 -3.83 8.36
N VAL A 437 -14.85 -4.18 8.14
CA VAL A 437 -13.84 -3.30 7.53
C VAL A 437 -13.29 -3.88 6.23
N LYS A 438 -12.85 -3.02 5.32
CA LYS A 438 -12.23 -3.40 4.06
C LYS A 438 -10.74 -3.08 4.07
N SER A 439 -9.93 -4.10 4.37
CA SER A 439 -8.47 -3.99 4.44
C SER A 439 -7.86 -5.38 4.62
N THR A 440 -6.71 -5.62 3.97
CA THR A 440 -6.00 -6.90 4.10
C THR A 440 -5.29 -7.04 5.44
N ASN A 441 -4.56 -5.99 5.87
CA ASN A 441 -3.78 -6.00 7.11
C ASN A 441 -3.45 -4.59 7.65
N HIS A 442 -3.58 -3.53 6.83
CA HIS A 442 -3.31 -2.14 7.23
C HIS A 442 -4.15 -1.66 8.42
N PHE A 443 -5.39 -2.16 8.54
CA PHE A 443 -6.29 -1.85 9.66
C PHE A 443 -5.85 -2.44 11.01
N HIS A 444 -5.00 -3.48 11.01
CA HIS A 444 -4.82 -4.33 12.19
C HIS A 444 -4.30 -3.56 13.41
N ALA A 445 -3.37 -2.64 13.20
CA ALA A 445 -2.76 -1.86 14.28
C ALA A 445 -3.80 -0.99 15.01
N GLY A 446 -4.69 -0.34 14.25
CA GLY A 446 -5.73 0.54 14.79
C GLY A 446 -6.88 -0.20 15.47
N PHE A 447 -7.30 -1.34 14.90
CA PHE A 447 -8.47 -2.06 15.39
C PHE A 447 -8.18 -3.07 16.50
N ALA A 448 -6.97 -3.65 16.56
CA ALA A 448 -6.63 -4.65 17.59
C ALA A 448 -6.85 -4.17 19.04
N PRO A 449 -6.57 -2.90 19.42
CA PRO A 449 -6.83 -2.41 20.78
C PRO A 449 -8.32 -2.36 21.17
N ILE A 450 -9.20 -2.11 20.19
CA ILE A 450 -10.64 -1.94 20.41
C ILE A 450 -11.45 -3.21 20.13
N ALA A 451 -10.88 -4.17 19.40
CA ALA A 451 -11.53 -5.42 19.05
C ALA A 451 -11.53 -6.41 20.23
N GLU A 452 -12.60 -7.19 20.35
CA GLU A 452 -12.57 -8.45 21.11
C GLU A 452 -11.78 -9.52 20.35
N GLU A 453 -12.01 -9.59 19.03
CA GLU A 453 -11.38 -10.50 18.11
C GLU A 453 -11.34 -9.87 16.72
N ILE A 454 -10.29 -10.17 15.95
CA ILE A 454 -10.20 -9.84 14.52
C ILE A 454 -10.34 -11.13 13.73
N VAL A 455 -11.38 -11.18 12.88
CA VAL A 455 -11.68 -12.26 11.97
C VAL A 455 -11.37 -11.80 10.54
N TYR A 456 -10.42 -12.48 9.90
CA TYR A 456 -10.11 -12.25 8.50
C TYR A 456 -11.06 -13.07 7.63
N ALA A 457 -11.79 -12.42 6.72
CA ALA A 457 -12.71 -13.04 5.78
C ALA A 457 -12.11 -13.01 4.37
N ALA A 458 -12.03 -14.18 3.74
CA ALA A 458 -11.67 -14.32 2.34
C ALA A 458 -12.96 -14.39 1.51
N VAL A 459 -13.38 -13.24 0.98
CA VAL A 459 -14.49 -13.12 0.04
C VAL A 459 -13.93 -13.19 -1.38
N GLU A 460 -14.58 -13.93 -2.27
CA GLU A 460 -14.21 -13.90 -3.69
C GLU A 460 -14.51 -12.53 -4.30
N GLY A 461 -13.60 -12.03 -5.13
CA GLY A 461 -13.67 -10.69 -5.70
C GLY A 461 -12.70 -10.52 -6.87
N CYS A 462 -12.42 -9.26 -7.23
CA CYS A 462 -11.51 -8.94 -8.33
C CYS A 462 -10.02 -9.06 -7.98
N TYR A 463 -9.67 -9.17 -6.70
CA TYR A 463 -8.28 -9.37 -6.29
C TYR A 463 -7.81 -10.82 -6.57
N PRO A 464 -6.67 -11.03 -7.26
CA PRO A 464 -6.13 -12.36 -7.55
C PRO A 464 -5.44 -12.97 -6.33
N ASN A 465 -6.23 -13.39 -5.35
CA ASN A 465 -5.76 -13.86 -4.04
C ASN A 465 -5.09 -15.25 -4.03
N ASN A 466 -5.07 -15.96 -5.17
CA ASN A 466 -4.39 -17.25 -5.31
C ASN A 466 -3.43 -17.22 -6.51
N PRO A 467 -2.11 -17.13 -6.26
CA PRO A 467 -1.13 -17.09 -7.34
C PRO A 467 -1.18 -18.28 -8.30
N LYS A 468 -1.60 -19.47 -7.84
CA LYS A 468 -1.70 -20.67 -8.70
C LYS A 468 -2.79 -20.54 -9.78
N THR A 469 -3.82 -19.74 -9.53
CA THR A 469 -4.99 -19.59 -10.42
C THR A 469 -5.17 -18.19 -10.96
N ALA A 470 -4.36 -17.21 -10.53
CA ALA A 470 -4.42 -15.81 -10.97
C ALA A 470 -4.24 -15.64 -12.49
N GLY A 471 -3.53 -16.55 -13.15
CA GLY A 471 -3.39 -16.54 -14.61
C GLY A 471 -2.41 -15.50 -15.14
N TYR A 472 -1.32 -15.23 -14.41
CA TYR A 472 -0.22 -14.36 -14.85
C TYR A 472 0.28 -14.74 -16.24
N ARG A 473 0.43 -13.75 -17.12
CA ARG A 473 0.85 -13.94 -18.51
C ARG A 473 2.24 -13.39 -18.79
N LYS A 474 2.70 -12.42 -17.99
CA LYS A 474 3.99 -11.74 -18.21
C LYS A 474 5.13 -12.31 -17.39
N LEU A 475 4.83 -13.02 -16.31
CA LEU A 475 5.82 -13.62 -15.41
C LEU A 475 6.92 -14.35 -16.20
N ALA A 476 8.16 -13.85 -16.12
CA ALA A 476 9.25 -14.27 -16.99
C ALA A 476 9.94 -15.56 -16.53
N ARG A 477 9.65 -16.04 -15.31
CA ARG A 477 10.33 -17.16 -14.68
C ARG A 477 9.41 -17.92 -13.72
N PRO A 478 9.63 -19.22 -13.49
CA PRO A 478 8.79 -19.96 -12.56
C PRO A 478 9.14 -19.55 -11.12
N ILE A 479 8.08 -19.29 -10.35
CA ILE A 479 8.11 -18.94 -8.92
C ILE A 479 7.18 -19.86 -8.12
N TRP A 480 7.48 -20.07 -6.86
CA TRP A 480 6.54 -20.69 -5.91
C TRP A 480 5.46 -19.67 -5.51
N PRO A 481 4.18 -20.06 -5.34
CA PRO A 481 3.64 -21.42 -5.37
C PRO A 481 3.14 -21.87 -6.74
N ILE A 482 3.39 -21.12 -7.82
CA ILE A 482 2.90 -21.45 -9.18
C ILE A 482 3.57 -22.73 -9.70
N ALA A 483 4.86 -22.89 -9.43
CA ALA A 483 5.62 -24.11 -9.71
C ALA A 483 6.23 -24.66 -8.40
N GLU A 484 5.83 -25.85 -7.99
CA GLU A 484 6.18 -26.41 -6.67
C GLU A 484 7.64 -26.93 -6.60
N ASP A 485 8.13 -27.61 -7.65
CA ASP A 485 9.43 -28.30 -7.64
C ASP A 485 10.64 -27.40 -7.98
N ILE A 486 10.50 -26.07 -7.96
CA ILE A 486 11.55 -25.17 -8.48
C ILE A 486 12.83 -25.17 -7.62
N PHE A 487 12.72 -25.48 -6.33
CA PHE A 487 13.85 -25.47 -5.40
C PHE A 487 14.48 -26.86 -5.23
N ASP A 488 13.72 -27.93 -5.46
CA ASP A 488 14.25 -29.31 -5.41
C ASP A 488 15.21 -29.60 -6.56
N ARG A 489 15.06 -28.90 -7.69
CA ARG A 489 15.97 -28.97 -8.84
C ARG A 489 17.26 -28.18 -8.65
N GLU A 490 17.26 -27.10 -7.86
CA GLU A 490 18.46 -26.30 -7.54
C GLU A 490 19.42 -27.09 -6.63
N ASN A 491 18.91 -27.91 -5.70
CA ASN A 491 19.70 -28.77 -4.83
C ASN A 491 20.23 -30.06 -5.50
N ALA A 492 19.78 -30.36 -6.73
CA ALA A 492 20.14 -31.58 -7.47
C ALA A 492 21.23 -31.35 -8.54
N MET A 493 21.72 -30.12 -8.73
CA MET A 493 22.90 -29.87 -9.56
C MET A 493 24.16 -30.10 -8.73
N PRO A 494 25.05 -31.05 -9.10
CA PRO A 494 26.33 -31.19 -8.44
C PRO A 494 27.21 -29.97 -8.73
N LEU A 495 27.91 -29.52 -7.68
CA LEU A 495 28.97 -28.49 -7.70
C LEU A 495 30.01 -28.71 -8.80
#